data_AF-A0A836SV99-F1
#
_entry.id   AF-A0A836SV99-F1
#
_cell.length_a   1.000
_cell.length_b   1.000
_cell.length_c   1.000
_cell.angle_alpha   90.00
_cell.angle_beta   90.00
_cell.angle_gamma   90.00
#
_symmetry.space_group_name_H-M   'P 1'
#
loop_
_entity.id
_entity.type
_entity.pdbx_description
1 polymer ?
#
loop_
_entity_poly.entity_id
_entity_poly.type
_entity_poly.pdbx_seq_one_letter_code
_entity_poly.pdbx_strand_id
1 'polypeptide(L)'
;MKALSEEKRTIVFYESPHRVVKTMNEMLPFFGEKRKVSVSRELTKLHEETVRGTLQELIVYFSENKPKGEIVLVVEGTEKLK
;
A
#
# COMPACT_ATOMS: atom_id res chain seq x y z
N MET A 1 -12.21 1.38 2.94
CA MET A 1 -11.73 1.69 1.58
C MET A 1 -12.68 2.58 0.77
N LYS A 2 -13.98 2.26 0.65
CA LYS A 2 -14.95 3.06 -0.13
C LYS A 2 -14.89 4.58 0.10
N ALA A 3 -14.88 5.05 1.35
CA ALA A 3 -14.84 6.49 1.65
C ALA A 3 -13.59 7.21 1.13
N LEU A 4 -12.51 6.47 0.85
CA LEU A 4 -11.22 6.99 0.40
C LEU A 4 -11.02 6.81 -1.11
N SER A 5 -11.96 6.21 -1.85
CA SER A 5 -11.76 5.91 -3.28
C SER A 5 -11.64 7.16 -4.15
N GLU A 6 -12.23 8.27 -3.69
CA GLU A 6 -12.22 9.57 -4.37
C GLU A 6 -11.25 10.57 -3.73
N GLU A 7 -10.47 10.17 -2.73
CA GLU A 7 -9.47 11.04 -2.12
C GLU A 7 -8.37 11.36 -3.14
N LYS A 8 -8.11 12.65 -3.35
CA LYS A 8 -7.14 13.15 -4.34
C LYS A 8 -5.74 13.26 -3.76
N ARG A 9 -5.63 13.36 -2.44
CA ARG A 9 -4.35 13.45 -1.73
C ARG A 9 -3.76 12.07 -1.55
N THR A 10 -2.45 12.02 -1.39
CA THR A 10 -1.76 10.83 -0.93
C THR A 10 -2.29 10.40 0.43
N ILE A 11 -2.53 9.11 0.60
CA ILE A 11 -3.09 8.51 1.80
C ILE A 11 -2.03 7.66 2.47
N VAL A 12 -1.88 7.81 3.79
CA VAL A 12 -0.92 7.02 4.57
C VAL A 12 -1.69 6.08 5.49
N PHE A 13 -1.33 4.79 5.46
CA PHE A 13 -1.83 3.81 6.41
C PHE A 13 -0.67 3.21 7.21
N TYR A 14 -0.90 3.02 8.51
CA TYR A 14 -0.11 2.12 9.34
C TYR A 14 -0.78 0.77 9.34
N GLU A 15 -0.01 -0.30 9.15
CA GLU A 15 -0.58 -1.65 9.09
C GLU A 15 0.34 -2.68 9.74
N SER A 16 -0.28 -3.75 10.25
CA SER A 16 0.47 -4.92 10.72
C SER A 16 1.09 -5.67 9.54
N PRO A 17 2.31 -6.22 9.69
CA PRO A 17 2.95 -7.03 8.65
C PRO A 17 2.09 -8.24 8.23
N HIS A 18 1.29 -8.78 9.16
CA HIS A 18 0.39 -9.92 8.89
C HIS A 18 -0.85 -9.54 8.08
N ARG A 19 -1.18 -8.25 8.02
CA ARG A 19 -2.41 -7.75 7.39
C ARG A 19 -2.16 -7.00 6.10
N VAL A 20 -0.94 -6.55 5.81
CA VAL A 20 -0.64 -5.69 4.66
C VAL A 20 -1.18 -6.24 3.33
N VAL A 21 -0.98 -7.53 3.05
CA VAL A 21 -1.48 -8.17 1.81
C VAL A 21 -3.00 -8.20 1.79
N LYS A 22 -3.64 -8.55 2.92
CA LYS A 22 -5.10 -8.53 3.05
C LYS A 22 -5.65 -7.11 2.84
N THR A 23 -5.05 -6.11 3.47
CA THR A 23 -5.43 -4.71 3.36
C THR A 23 -5.28 -4.21 1.92
N MET A 24 -4.20 -4.55 1.21
CA MET A 24 -4.04 -4.21 -0.20
C MET A 24 -5.06 -4.91 -1.11
N ASN A 25 -5.41 -6.17 -0.83
CA ASN A 25 -6.49 -6.87 -1.55
C ASN A 25 -7.86 -6.19 -1.32
N GLU A 26 -8.14 -5.73 -0.10
CA GLU A 26 -9.35 -4.94 0.19
C GLU A 26 -9.37 -3.57 -0.52
N MET A 27 -8.22 -3.04 -0.92
CA MET A 27 -8.12 -1.79 -1.70
C MET A 27 -8.45 -1.98 -3.19
N LEU A 28 -8.17 -3.14 -3.78
CA LEU A 28 -8.34 -3.41 -5.22
C LEU A 28 -9.70 -2.94 -5.80
N PRO A 29 -10.86 -3.34 -5.24
CA PRO A 29 -12.16 -2.96 -5.82
C PRO A 29 -12.46 -1.45 -5.75
N PHE A 30 -11.73 -0.69 -4.93
CA PHE A 30 -11.98 0.74 -4.74
C PHE A 30 -10.92 1.63 -5.40
N PHE A 31 -9.65 1.21 -5.36
CA PHE A 31 -8.52 2.03 -5.83
C PHE A 31 -8.05 1.62 -7.24
N GLY A 32 -8.33 0.37 -7.64
CA GLY A 32 -7.90 -0.21 -8.90
C GLY A 32 -6.49 -0.79 -8.83
N GLU A 33 -6.22 -1.79 -9.66
CA GLU A 33 -4.95 -2.53 -9.72
C GLU A 33 -3.73 -1.64 -9.97
N LYS A 34 -3.90 -0.60 -10.80
CA LYS A 34 -2.82 0.26 -11.27
C LYS A 34 -2.43 1.38 -10.29
N ARG A 35 -3.15 1.54 -9.17
CA ARG A 35 -2.88 2.62 -8.22
C ARG A 35 -1.45 2.52 -7.71
N LYS A 36 -0.69 3.61 -7.72
CA LYS A 36 0.67 3.59 -7.18
C LYS A 36 0.65 3.50 -5.66
N VAL A 37 1.49 2.62 -5.14
CA VAL A 37 1.65 2.38 -3.71
C VAL A 37 3.14 2.27 -3.39
N SER A 38 3.51 2.70 -2.19
CA SER A 38 4.78 2.40 -1.56
C SER A 38 4.53 1.65 -0.26
N VAL A 39 5.26 0.57 -0.04
CA VAL A 39 5.33 -0.12 1.25
C VAL A 39 6.71 0.16 1.82
N SER A 40 6.77 0.92 2.90
CA SER A 40 8.00 1.18 3.65
C SER A 40 7.97 0.39 4.94
N ARG A 41 9.08 -0.25 5.30
CA ARG A 41 9.21 -0.97 6.57
C ARG A 41 10.44 -0.52 7.35
N GLU A 42 10.31 -0.55 8.67
CA GLU A 42 11.44 -0.35 9.59
C GLU A 42 12.19 0.98 9.36
N LEU A 43 11.44 2.08 9.15
CA LEU A 43 11.90 3.43 8.75
C LEU A 43 12.97 4.11 9.65
N THR A 44 13.36 3.47 10.75
CA THR A 44 14.38 3.99 11.67
C THR A 44 15.48 2.98 11.97
N LYS A 45 15.44 1.79 11.35
CA LYS A 45 16.37 0.70 11.61
C LYS A 45 17.34 0.52 10.45
N LEU A 46 18.48 -0.12 10.73
CA LEU A 46 19.53 -0.40 9.75
C LEU A 46 19.04 -1.17 8.51
N HIS A 47 17.95 -1.93 8.65
CA HIS A 47 17.36 -2.76 7.59
C HIS A 47 16.05 -2.18 7.05
N GLU A 48 15.92 -0.85 7.04
CA GLU A 48 14.83 -0.16 6.35
C GLU A 48 14.74 -0.64 4.89
N GLU A 49 13.52 -0.87 4.42
CA GLU A 49 13.26 -1.19 3.02
C GLU A 49 12.03 -0.44 2.54
N THR A 50 12.09 0.07 1.32
CA THR A 50 10.94 0.67 0.65
C THR A 50 10.76 0.05 -0.73
N VAL A 51 9.60 -0.58 -0.95
CA VAL A 51 9.19 -1.15 -2.24
C VAL A 51 8.08 -0.30 -2.83
N ARG A 52 8.16 0.00 -4.13
CA ARG A 52 7.20 0.83 -4.85
C ARG A 52 6.71 0.10 -6.08
N GLY A 53 5.44 0.27 -6.41
CA GLY A 53 4.82 -0.36 -7.57
C GLY A 53 3.35 0.02 -7.69
N THR A 54 2.66 -0.65 -8.58
CA THR A 54 1.20 -0.68 -8.59
C THR A 54 0.69 -1.55 -7.43
N LEU A 55 -0.55 -1.31 -7.01
CA LEU A 55 -1.20 -2.08 -5.96
C LEU A 55 -1.16 -3.58 -6.27
N GLN A 56 -1.39 -3.97 -7.53
CA GLN A 56 -1.32 -5.37 -7.95
C GLN A 56 0.09 -5.96 -7.85
N GLU A 57 1.11 -5.24 -8.32
CA GLU A 57 2.51 -5.70 -8.23
C GLU A 57 2.93 -5.91 -6.77
N LEU A 58 2.54 -5.01 -5.86
CA LEU A 58 2.89 -5.12 -4.46
C LEU A 58 2.13 -6.24 -3.75
N ILE A 59 0.88 -6.53 -4.12
CA ILE A 59 0.16 -7.71 -3.61
C ILE A 59 0.92 -8.99 -3.98
N VAL A 60 1.34 -9.14 -5.23
CA VAL A 60 2.12 -10.31 -5.68
C VAL A 60 3.44 -10.39 -4.92
N TYR A 61 4.21 -9.29 -4.91
CA TYR A 61 5.51 -9.24 -4.27
C TYR A 61 5.46 -9.62 -2.79
N PHE A 62 4.55 -9.02 -2.01
CA PHE A 62 4.45 -9.26 -0.57
C PHE A 62 3.68 -10.55 -0.20
N SER A 63 3.01 -11.20 -1.16
CA SER A 63 2.48 -12.55 -0.97
C SER A 63 3.59 -13.59 -0.87
N GLU A 64 4.66 -13.40 -1.64
CA GLU A 64 5.86 -14.25 -1.63
C GLU A 64 6.87 -13.77 -0.58
N ASN A 65 7.04 -12.45 -0.45
CA ASN A 65 8.01 -11.81 0.43
C ASN A 65 7.30 -11.21 1.64
N LYS A 66 6.82 -12.06 2.55
CA LYS A 66 6.06 -11.60 3.72
C LYS A 66 6.85 -10.54 4.50
N PRO A 67 6.33 -9.31 4.63
CA PRO A 67 7.05 -8.27 5.34
C PRO A 67 7.02 -8.54 6.84
N LYS A 68 7.95 -7.92 7.54
CA LYS A 68 8.11 -7.99 9.00
C LYS A 68 8.28 -6.58 9.55
N GLY A 69 8.01 -6.44 10.84
CA GLY A 69 8.22 -5.17 11.53
C GLY A 69 7.11 -4.16 11.31
N GLU A 70 7.45 -2.89 11.47
CA GLU A 70 6.53 -1.76 11.28
C GLU A 70 6.34 -1.47 9.80
N ILE A 71 5.09 -1.31 9.36
CA ILE A 71 4.75 -1.07 7.95
C ILE A 71 3.98 0.24 7.79
N VAL A 72 4.45 1.04 6.83
CA VAL A 72 3.77 2.22 6.32
C VAL A 72 3.41 2.00 4.86
N LEU A 73 2.13 2.11 4.54
CA LEU A 73 1.61 2.13 3.18
C LEU A 73 1.36 3.58 2.77
N VAL A 74 1.96 4.01 1.67
CA VAL A 74 1.70 5.32 1.07
C VAL A 74 1.01 5.07 -0.26
N VAL A 75 -0.27 5.45 -0.34
CA VAL A 75 -1.15 5.20 -1.49
C VAL A 75 -1.38 6.49 -2.24
N GLU A 76 -1.18 6.45 -3.55
CA GLU A 76 -1.48 7.56 -4.46
C GLU A 76 -2.96 7.96 -4.38
N GLY A 77 -3.23 9.26 -4.43
CA GLY A 77 -4.60 9.77 -4.56
C GLY A 77 -5.23 9.42 -5.90
N THR A 78 -6.51 9.68 -6.07
CA THR A 78 -7.15 9.51 -7.37
C THR A 78 -6.81 10.68 -8.30
N GLU A 79 -6.47 10.37 -9.56
CA GLU A 79 -6.29 11.37 -10.62
C GLU A 79 -7.63 11.80 -11.26
N LYS A 80 -8.76 11.20 -10.86
CA LYS A 80 -10.06 11.58 -11.41
C LYS A 80 -10.38 13.05 -11.06
N LEU A 81 -10.15 13.92 -12.03
CA LEU A 81 -11.04 15.05 -12.28
C LEU A 81 -12.37 14.46 -12.75
N LYS A 82 -13.47 14.89 -12.13
CA LYS A 82 -14.82 14.51 -12.55
C LYS A 82 -15.02 14.74 -14.04
#